data_AF-A0A7C6D6P8-F1
#
_entry.id   AF-A0A7C6D6P8-F1
#
_cell.length_a   1.000
_cell.length_b   1.000
_cell.length_c   1.000
_cell.angle_alpha   90.00
_cell.angle_beta   90.00
_cell.angle_gamma   90.00
#
_symmetry.space_group_name_H-M   'P 1'
#
loop_
_entity.id
_entity.type
_entity.pdbx_description
1 polymer ?
#
loop_
_entity_poly.entity_id
_entity_poly.type
_entity_poly.pdbx_seq_one_letter_code
_entity_poly.pdbx_strand_id
1 'polypeptide(L)'
;DMLIATHCEKEEIIRHNVEVFKKRFGENIPIKYHPSIRSEEACYQSSAQAVELADKYGSRLHVLHLSTGKELSLFDNRPIEDKKITAEACVHHLWFSDADYERLGSRIKWNPAIKTRDDREALRAGLKSGKLDIVATDHAPHLLAEKEGDCLQAASGGPLIQYSLQMMLELVNQGVYTHEFVVEKMCHAPVTLFKIKGRGYIREGYYADLVLVNPRKSYKVATSTILYKCGWSPLEGETFSHTIEKTFVNGRLVFDGGTFSSEIAGKPLEFNR
;
A
#
# COMPACT_ATOMS: atom_id res chain seq x y z
N ASP A 1 -13.65 11.46 -19.16
CA ASP A 1 -12.80 12.03 -18.09
C ASP A 1 -11.68 11.08 -17.70
N MET A 2 -10.42 11.51 -17.85
CA MET A 2 -9.24 10.74 -17.47
C MET A 2 -8.99 10.86 -15.96
N LEU A 3 -8.57 9.76 -15.32
CA LEU A 3 -8.18 9.77 -13.91
C LEU A 3 -6.74 10.27 -13.77
N ILE A 4 -6.53 11.20 -12.83
CA ILE A 4 -5.21 11.72 -12.45
C ILE A 4 -4.85 11.06 -11.12
N ALA A 5 -3.72 10.34 -11.08
CA ALA A 5 -3.18 9.77 -9.85
C ALA A 5 -2.00 10.63 -9.36
N THR A 6 -1.94 10.92 -8.06
CA THR A 6 -0.92 11.82 -7.50
C THR A 6 -0.23 11.22 -6.29
N HIS A 7 1.11 11.26 -6.31
CA HIS A 7 1.92 11.20 -5.10
C HIS A 7 1.97 12.60 -4.48
N CYS A 8 1.61 12.72 -3.19
CA CYS A 8 1.44 14.02 -2.52
C CYS A 8 2.38 14.18 -1.32
N GLU A 9 3.50 14.87 -1.53
CA GLU A 9 4.38 15.37 -0.47
C GLU A 9 4.95 16.74 -0.85
N LYS A 10 4.79 17.75 0.01
CA LYS A 10 5.23 19.13 -0.24
C LYS A 10 6.74 19.25 -0.05
N GLU A 11 7.46 19.26 -1.17
CA GLU A 11 8.92 19.24 -1.20
C GLU A 11 9.57 20.44 -0.49
N GLU A 12 8.95 21.62 -0.50
CA GLU A 12 9.46 22.81 0.21
C GLU A 12 9.51 22.59 1.72
N ILE A 13 8.50 21.93 2.29
CA ILE A 13 8.46 21.57 3.72
C ILE A 13 9.50 20.51 4.02
N ILE A 14 9.63 19.49 3.15
CA ILE A 14 10.62 18.44 3.31
C ILE A 14 12.04 19.02 3.32
N ARG A 15 12.39 19.86 2.35
CA ARG A 15 13.71 20.50 2.29
C ARG A 15 13.99 21.34 3.51
N HIS A 16 13.01 22.12 3.97
CA HIS A 16 13.14 22.87 5.22
C HIS A 16 13.42 21.96 6.41
N ASN A 17 12.67 20.86 6.55
CA ASN A 17 12.87 19.91 7.64
C ASN A 17 14.24 19.23 7.55
N VAL A 18 14.70 18.85 6.35
CA VAL A 18 16.06 18.32 6.15
C VAL A 18 17.09 19.29 6.71
N GLU A 19 17.01 20.58 6.38
CA GLU A 19 17.95 21.59 6.88
C GLU A 19 17.91 21.73 8.41
N VAL A 20 16.72 21.63 9.02
CA VAL A 20 16.57 21.63 10.48
C VAL A 20 17.26 20.41 11.12
N PHE A 21 17.05 19.21 10.56
CA PHE A 21 17.65 17.99 11.09
C PHE A 21 19.16 17.92 10.81
N LYS A 22 19.64 18.45 9.68
CA LYS A 22 21.07 18.58 9.38
C LYS A 22 21.82 19.42 10.39
N LYS A 23 21.22 20.52 10.89
CA LYS A 23 21.83 21.34 11.96
C LYS A 23 22.05 20.56 13.26
N ARG A 24 21.25 19.52 13.51
CA ARG A 24 21.33 18.71 14.74
C ARG A 24 22.20 17.47 14.59
N PHE A 25 22.17 16.81 13.42
CA PHE A 25 22.79 15.50 13.22
C PHE A 25 23.88 15.49 12.14
N GLY A 26 24.15 16.63 11.49
CA GLY A 26 24.97 16.68 10.29
C GLY A 26 24.31 15.95 9.12
N GLU A 27 25.12 15.37 8.24
CA GLU A 27 24.62 14.60 7.10
C GLU A 27 24.09 13.20 7.49
N ASN A 28 24.38 12.73 8.70
CA ASN A 28 24.05 11.37 9.13
C ASN A 28 22.77 11.33 9.98
N ILE A 29 21.62 11.62 9.39
CA ILE A 29 20.34 11.75 10.12
C ILE A 29 19.73 10.36 10.38
N PRO A 30 19.58 9.89 11.64
CA PRO A 30 19.07 8.55 11.93
C PRO A 30 17.70 8.27 11.32
N ILE A 31 17.50 7.04 10.82
CA ILE A 31 16.33 6.63 10.03
C ILE A 31 14.97 6.89 10.69
N LYS A 32 14.93 6.83 12.03
CA LYS A 32 13.72 7.12 12.83
C LYS A 32 13.20 8.55 12.67
N TYR A 33 14.00 9.47 12.14
CA TYR A 33 13.59 10.84 11.85
C TYR A 33 13.06 11.03 10.43
N HIS A 34 13.07 9.99 9.58
CA HIS A 34 12.45 10.02 8.26
C HIS A 34 10.99 10.51 8.29
N PRO A 35 10.09 10.04 9.20
CA PRO A 35 8.74 10.58 9.31
C PRO A 35 8.66 12.01 9.87
N SER A 36 9.70 12.51 10.56
CA SER A 36 9.75 13.91 10.98
C SER A 36 10.20 14.83 9.86
N ILE A 37 11.07 14.35 8.96
CA ILE A 37 11.49 15.06 7.75
C ILE A 37 10.35 15.09 6.73
N ARG A 38 9.83 13.92 6.38
CA ARG A 38 8.67 13.72 5.50
C ARG A 38 7.40 13.76 6.33
N SER A 39 7.15 14.94 6.89
CA SER A 39 6.19 15.17 7.98
C SER A 39 4.72 14.97 7.57
N GLU A 40 3.84 14.84 8.56
CA GLU A 40 2.39 14.90 8.36
C GLU A 40 1.97 16.14 7.56
N GLU A 41 2.54 17.30 7.91
CA GLU A 41 2.22 18.57 7.24
C GLU A 41 2.64 18.59 5.77
N ALA A 42 3.78 17.96 5.43
CA ALA A 42 4.21 17.85 4.04
C ALA A 42 3.22 17.04 3.19
N CYS A 43 2.71 15.93 3.73
CA CYS A 43 1.68 15.12 3.06
C CYS A 43 0.36 15.92 2.94
N TYR A 44 -0.14 16.42 4.07
CA TYR A 44 -1.42 17.13 4.14
C TYR A 44 -1.49 18.34 3.20
N GLN A 45 -0.48 19.21 3.20
CA GLN A 45 -0.48 20.41 2.35
C GLN A 45 -0.49 20.08 0.86
N SER A 46 0.26 19.05 0.45
CA SER A 46 0.26 18.60 -0.95
C SER A 46 -1.07 17.97 -1.34
N SER A 47 -1.62 17.12 -0.48
CA SER A 47 -2.92 16.47 -0.71
C SER A 47 -4.06 17.49 -0.75
N ALA A 48 -4.08 18.46 0.17
CA ALA A 48 -5.08 19.53 0.21
C ALA A 48 -5.05 20.38 -1.07
N GLN A 49 -3.86 20.75 -1.54
CA GLN A 49 -3.69 21.50 -2.79
C GLN A 49 -4.18 20.69 -4.00
N ALA A 50 -3.88 19.40 -4.07
CA ALA A 50 -4.35 18.54 -5.15
C ALA A 50 -5.89 18.41 -5.15
N VAL A 51 -6.49 18.21 -3.98
CA VAL A 51 -7.94 18.10 -3.78
C VAL A 51 -8.65 19.40 -4.16
N GLU A 52 -8.14 20.56 -3.71
CA GLU A 52 -8.69 21.88 -4.05
C GLU A 52 -8.71 22.11 -5.57
N LEU A 53 -7.60 21.81 -6.26
CA LEU A 53 -7.50 21.95 -7.71
C LEU A 53 -8.46 20.98 -8.43
N ALA A 54 -8.54 19.74 -7.97
CA ALA A 54 -9.44 18.76 -8.56
C ALA A 54 -10.91 19.18 -8.41
N ASP A 55 -11.30 19.70 -7.26
CA ASP A 55 -12.66 20.22 -7.01
C ASP A 55 -12.94 21.44 -7.90
N LYS A 56 -12.04 22.43 -7.90
CA LYS A 56 -12.14 23.65 -8.70
C LYS A 56 -12.35 23.39 -10.19
N TYR A 57 -11.66 22.38 -10.74
CA TYR A 57 -11.75 22.03 -12.16
C TYR A 57 -12.65 20.82 -12.43
N GLY A 58 -13.35 20.29 -11.43
CA GLY A 58 -14.22 19.12 -11.55
C GLY A 58 -13.52 17.86 -12.06
N SER A 59 -12.21 17.74 -11.84
CA SER A 59 -11.33 16.66 -12.33
C SER A 59 -11.48 15.39 -11.50
N ARG A 60 -11.14 14.24 -12.11
CA ARG A 60 -11.13 12.95 -11.42
C ARG A 60 -9.75 12.68 -10.83
N LEU A 61 -9.64 12.73 -9.50
CA LEU A 61 -8.40 12.60 -8.74
C LEU A 61 -8.37 11.30 -7.94
N HIS A 62 -7.20 10.67 -7.91
CA HIS A 62 -6.88 9.56 -7.01
C HIS A 62 -5.58 9.87 -6.27
N VAL A 63 -5.66 10.08 -4.95
CA VAL A 63 -4.49 10.36 -4.12
C VAL A 63 -3.88 9.04 -3.64
N LEU A 64 -2.62 8.81 -3.99
CA LEU A 64 -1.93 7.56 -3.71
C LEU A 64 -1.51 7.46 -2.24
N HIS A 65 -1.36 6.22 -1.76
CA HIS A 65 -0.65 5.81 -0.54
C HIS A 65 -0.73 6.79 0.66
N LEU A 66 -1.94 7.11 1.12
CA LEU A 66 -2.15 7.97 2.29
C LEU A 66 -1.45 7.39 3.54
N SER A 67 -0.75 8.26 4.28
CA SER A 67 0.03 7.85 5.46
C SER A 67 -0.38 8.53 6.76
N THR A 68 -1.33 9.46 6.74
CA THR A 68 -1.72 10.25 7.92
C THR A 68 -3.22 10.21 8.18
N GLY A 69 -3.61 10.29 9.45
CA GLY A 69 -4.99 10.49 9.86
C GLY A 69 -5.53 11.87 9.45
N LYS A 70 -4.68 12.89 9.43
CA LYS A 70 -5.04 14.27 9.09
C LYS A 70 -5.57 14.42 7.66
N GLU A 71 -4.97 13.71 6.71
CA GLU A 71 -5.39 13.71 5.31
C GLU A 71 -6.80 13.17 5.10
N LEU A 72 -7.32 12.31 6.00
CA LEU A 72 -8.68 11.79 5.92
C LEU A 72 -9.76 12.88 6.02
N SER A 73 -9.43 14.08 6.48
CA SER A 73 -10.37 15.22 6.46
C SER A 73 -10.66 15.73 5.04
N LEU A 74 -9.81 15.42 4.06
CA LEU A 74 -9.92 15.86 2.67
C LEU A 74 -10.86 15.00 1.82
N PHE A 75 -11.32 13.86 2.35
CA PHE A 75 -12.10 12.87 1.61
C PHE A 75 -13.47 12.65 2.26
N ASP A 76 -14.49 12.54 1.42
CA ASP A 76 -15.84 12.13 1.83
C ASP A 76 -15.99 10.61 1.88
N ASN A 77 -17.12 10.16 2.40
CA ASN A 77 -17.47 8.75 2.62
C ASN A 77 -18.59 8.24 1.72
N ARG A 78 -18.87 8.89 0.59
CA ARG A 78 -19.87 8.41 -0.37
C ARG A 78 -19.44 7.08 -1.01
N PRO A 79 -20.36 6.35 -1.66
CA PRO A 79 -19.98 5.21 -2.50
C PRO A 79 -18.92 5.61 -3.54
N ILE A 80 -17.96 4.71 -3.80
CA ILE A 80 -16.82 4.96 -4.69
C ILE A 80 -17.23 5.32 -6.13
N GLU A 81 -18.40 4.84 -6.56
CA GLU A 81 -19.02 5.12 -7.86
C GLU A 81 -19.40 6.60 -8.01
N ASP A 82 -19.73 7.26 -6.91
CA ASP A 82 -20.20 8.65 -6.88
C ASP A 82 -19.05 9.66 -6.65
N LYS A 83 -17.83 9.16 -6.42
CA LYS A 83 -16.67 10.00 -6.10
C LYS A 83 -15.92 10.46 -7.35
N LYS A 84 -15.59 11.76 -7.37
CA LYS A 84 -14.57 12.32 -8.26
C LYS A 84 -13.17 12.30 -7.65
N ILE A 85 -13.08 12.37 -6.33
CA ILE A 85 -11.83 12.39 -5.58
C ILE A 85 -11.81 11.14 -4.70
N THR A 86 -10.80 10.30 -4.91
CA THR A 86 -10.62 9.02 -4.22
C THR A 86 -9.22 8.94 -3.64
N ALA A 87 -8.99 8.00 -2.73
CA ALA A 87 -7.68 7.74 -2.15
C ALA A 87 -7.46 6.27 -1.84
N GLU A 88 -6.20 5.88 -1.77
CA GLU A 88 -5.77 4.54 -1.35
C GLU A 88 -4.86 4.60 -0.13
N ALA A 89 -4.81 3.51 0.62
CA ALA A 89 -3.75 3.25 1.60
C ALA A 89 -2.98 2.00 1.20
N CYS A 90 -1.67 1.99 1.45
CA CYS A 90 -0.85 0.80 1.21
C CYS A 90 -0.75 -0.07 2.46
N VAL A 91 -0.67 -1.39 2.27
CA VAL A 91 -0.64 -2.36 3.37
C VAL A 91 0.45 -2.10 4.41
N HIS A 92 1.58 -1.49 4.02
CA HIS A 92 2.65 -1.14 4.96
C HIS A 92 2.24 -0.02 5.92
N HIS A 93 1.44 0.97 5.50
CA HIS A 93 0.87 2.01 6.37
C HIS A 93 -0.26 1.47 7.25
N LEU A 94 -0.85 0.32 6.92
CA LEU A 94 -1.86 -0.36 7.74
C LEU A 94 -1.25 -1.36 8.73
N TRP A 95 0.03 -1.71 8.55
CA TRP A 95 0.73 -2.74 9.31
C TRP A 95 1.75 -2.15 10.28
N PHE A 96 2.70 -1.39 9.75
CA PHE A 96 3.79 -0.81 10.53
C PHE A 96 3.40 0.54 11.16
N SER A 97 4.15 0.92 12.18
CA SER A 97 4.16 2.28 12.76
C SER A 97 5.61 2.74 12.95
N ASP A 98 5.80 4.00 13.31
CA ASP A 98 7.11 4.58 13.61
C ASP A 98 7.86 3.84 14.73
N ALA A 99 7.15 3.18 15.65
CA ALA A 99 7.73 2.30 16.65
C ALA A 99 8.54 1.14 16.04
N ASP A 100 8.27 0.74 14.80
CA ASP A 100 8.97 -0.34 14.11
C ASP A 100 10.33 0.09 13.53
N TYR A 101 10.64 1.41 13.44
CA TYR A 101 11.92 1.87 12.90
C TYR A 101 13.11 1.41 13.74
N GLU A 102 12.94 1.26 15.05
CA GLU A 102 14.00 0.78 15.93
C GLU A 102 14.44 -0.65 15.58
N ARG A 103 13.48 -1.50 15.20
CA ARG A 103 13.72 -2.91 14.86
C ARG A 103 14.11 -3.09 13.39
N LEU A 104 13.40 -2.41 12.48
CA LEU A 104 13.48 -2.68 11.04
C LEU A 104 14.32 -1.65 10.29
N GLY A 105 14.61 -0.51 10.89
CA GLY A 105 15.45 0.54 10.30
C GLY A 105 15.00 0.95 8.91
N SER A 106 15.95 1.00 7.97
CA SER A 106 15.70 1.39 6.58
C SER A 106 14.84 0.40 5.80
N ARG A 107 14.64 -0.83 6.29
CA ARG A 107 13.76 -1.83 5.65
C ARG A 107 12.30 -1.39 5.62
N ILE A 108 11.90 -0.45 6.49
CA ILE A 108 10.59 0.19 6.47
C ILE A 108 10.62 1.68 6.08
N LYS A 109 11.71 2.14 5.45
CA LYS A 109 11.78 3.46 4.85
C LYS A 109 10.98 3.49 3.55
N TRP A 110 9.85 4.21 3.56
CA TRP A 110 8.98 4.48 2.41
C TRP A 110 8.72 5.98 2.25
N ASN A 111 8.21 6.37 1.08
CA ASN A 111 7.68 7.72 0.83
C ASN A 111 6.25 7.56 0.30
N PRO A 112 5.21 8.04 1.00
CA PRO A 112 5.25 8.73 2.29
C PRO A 112 5.75 7.82 3.43
N ALA A 113 6.42 8.42 4.42
CA ALA A 113 6.99 7.69 5.55
C ALA A 113 5.93 6.93 6.35
N ILE A 114 6.30 5.79 6.96
CA ILE A 114 5.50 5.17 8.02
C ILE A 114 5.43 6.15 9.20
N LYS A 115 4.21 6.50 9.63
CA LYS A 115 3.92 7.49 10.67
C LYS A 115 3.54 6.83 11.99
N THR A 116 2.83 7.56 12.86
CA THR A 116 2.50 7.12 14.21
C THR A 116 1.55 5.93 14.21
N ARG A 117 1.45 5.24 15.34
CA ARG A 117 0.40 4.23 15.55
C ARG A 117 -1.00 4.83 15.40
N ASP A 118 -1.21 6.05 15.84
CA ASP A 118 -2.51 6.73 15.75
C ASP A 118 -2.88 6.98 14.28
N ASP A 119 -1.92 7.36 13.44
CA ASP A 119 -2.11 7.44 11.99
C ASP A 119 -2.50 6.09 11.40
N ARG A 120 -1.81 5.00 11.76
CA ARG A 120 -2.16 3.65 11.30
C ARG A 120 -3.61 3.28 11.66
N GLU A 121 -4.01 3.51 12.91
CA GLU A 121 -5.39 3.22 13.32
C GLU A 121 -6.41 4.17 12.65
N ALA A 122 -6.05 5.43 12.41
CA ALA A 122 -6.87 6.37 11.67
C ALA A 122 -7.07 5.92 10.22
N LEU A 123 -6.02 5.47 9.52
CA LEU A 123 -6.12 4.92 8.16
C LEU A 123 -6.99 3.66 8.15
N ARG A 124 -6.84 2.78 9.15
CA ARG A 124 -7.69 1.59 9.29
C ARG A 124 -9.18 1.97 9.43
N ALA A 125 -9.48 2.98 10.25
CA ALA A 125 -10.82 3.53 10.39
C ALA A 125 -11.29 4.29 9.13
N GLY A 126 -10.38 4.95 8.41
CA GLY A 126 -10.62 5.63 7.14
C GLY A 126 -11.10 4.67 6.06
N LEU A 127 -10.51 3.48 5.98
CA LEU A 127 -10.97 2.40 5.10
C LEU A 127 -12.39 1.92 5.48
N LYS A 128 -12.67 1.69 6.77
CA LYS A 128 -14.00 1.24 7.24
C LYS A 128 -15.09 2.27 7.01
N SER A 129 -14.77 3.54 7.23
CA SER A 129 -15.72 4.64 7.06
C SER A 129 -15.95 5.00 5.61
N GLY A 130 -15.19 4.42 4.67
CA GLY A 130 -15.29 4.72 3.24
C GLY A 130 -14.56 5.98 2.81
N LYS A 131 -13.76 6.62 3.69
CA LYS A 131 -12.90 7.76 3.32
C LYS A 131 -11.68 7.35 2.50
N LEU A 132 -11.21 6.12 2.70
CA LEU A 132 -10.22 5.47 1.85
C LEU A 132 -10.92 4.38 1.03
N ASP A 133 -10.62 4.36 -0.26
CA ASP A 133 -11.41 3.63 -1.24
C ASP A 133 -10.87 2.23 -1.50
N ILE A 134 -9.54 2.11 -1.64
CA ILE A 134 -8.87 0.86 -1.99
C ILE A 134 -7.63 0.61 -1.14
N VAL A 135 -7.16 -0.64 -1.13
CA VAL A 135 -5.88 -1.04 -0.55
C VAL A 135 -4.92 -1.46 -1.65
N ALA A 136 -3.70 -0.90 -1.61
CA ALA A 136 -2.62 -1.18 -2.54
C ALA A 136 -1.34 -1.63 -1.81
N THR A 137 -0.22 -1.75 -2.54
CA THR A 137 1.06 -2.19 -1.97
C THR A 137 2.19 -1.19 -2.12
N ASP A 138 2.18 -0.40 -3.20
CA ASP A 138 3.34 0.38 -3.65
C ASP A 138 4.63 -0.46 -3.63
N HIS A 139 4.56 -1.63 -4.30
CA HIS A 139 5.68 -2.54 -4.42
C HIS A 139 6.85 -1.89 -5.17
N ALA A 140 7.89 -1.50 -4.44
CA ALA A 140 9.03 -0.73 -4.94
C ALA A 140 10.36 -1.38 -4.50
N PRO A 141 10.76 -2.51 -5.12
CA PRO A 141 11.93 -3.28 -4.67
C PRO A 141 13.25 -2.54 -4.94
N HIS A 142 14.13 -2.58 -3.95
CA HIS A 142 15.53 -2.11 -3.99
C HIS A 142 16.46 -3.23 -3.50
N LEU A 143 17.72 -3.25 -3.95
CA LEU A 143 18.72 -4.14 -3.38
C LEU A 143 19.01 -3.76 -1.92
N LEU A 144 19.39 -4.72 -1.06
CA LEU A 144 19.74 -4.41 0.34
C LEU A 144 20.85 -3.37 0.44
N ALA A 145 21.84 -3.40 -0.46
CA ALA A 145 22.92 -2.39 -0.53
C ALA A 145 22.39 -0.97 -0.77
N GLU A 146 21.28 -0.80 -1.50
CA GLU A 146 20.64 0.51 -1.71
C GLU A 146 19.81 0.95 -0.51
N LYS A 147 19.51 0.02 0.41
CA LYS A 147 18.82 0.28 1.67
C LYS A 147 19.78 0.62 2.81
N GLU A 148 21.09 0.56 2.59
CA GLU A 148 22.09 0.91 3.61
C GLU A 148 22.17 2.43 3.82
N GLY A 149 22.57 2.83 5.03
CA GLY A 149 22.72 4.24 5.40
C GLY A 149 21.53 4.83 6.14
N ASP A 150 21.51 6.15 6.17
CA ASP A 150 20.62 6.97 6.98
C ASP A 150 19.40 7.50 6.19
N CYS A 151 18.66 8.47 6.74
CA CYS A 151 17.50 9.08 6.07
C CYS A 151 17.79 9.62 4.66
N LEU A 152 18.98 10.21 4.47
CA LEU A 152 19.37 10.92 3.24
C LEU A 152 19.97 9.97 2.20
N GLN A 153 20.56 8.86 2.65
CA GLN A 153 21.29 7.92 1.79
C GLN A 153 20.45 6.70 1.39
N ALA A 154 19.75 6.07 2.34
CA ALA A 154 19.02 4.84 2.08
C ALA A 154 17.84 5.09 1.14
N ALA A 155 17.66 4.23 0.13
CA ALA A 155 16.53 4.31 -0.79
C ALA A 155 15.20 4.12 -0.04
N SER A 156 14.16 4.87 -0.43
CA SER A 156 12.80 4.66 0.05
C SER A 156 12.07 3.66 -0.85
N GLY A 157 11.31 2.74 -0.26
CA GLY A 157 10.63 1.66 -0.98
C GLY A 157 11.09 0.28 -0.56
N GLY A 158 10.26 -0.73 -0.80
CA GLY A 158 10.59 -2.12 -0.54
C GLY A 158 9.56 -3.08 -1.14
N PRO A 159 9.81 -4.39 -1.04
CA PRO A 159 8.94 -5.37 -1.64
C PRO A 159 7.80 -5.83 -0.72
N LEU A 160 6.59 -6.05 -1.26
CA LEU A 160 5.36 -6.30 -0.49
C LEU A 160 4.32 -7.18 -1.21
N ILE A 161 4.30 -7.20 -2.55
CA ILE A 161 3.21 -7.80 -3.33
C ILE A 161 2.94 -9.30 -3.05
N GLN A 162 3.96 -10.06 -2.63
CA GLN A 162 3.82 -11.50 -2.31
C GLN A 162 3.00 -11.76 -1.03
N TYR A 163 3.02 -10.82 -0.09
CA TYR A 163 2.50 -11.00 1.27
C TYR A 163 1.32 -10.09 1.61
N SER A 164 0.94 -9.18 0.71
CA SER A 164 -0.08 -8.15 0.99
C SER A 164 -1.45 -8.71 1.34
N LEU A 165 -1.89 -9.80 0.70
CA LEU A 165 -3.16 -10.45 1.02
C LEU A 165 -3.10 -11.10 2.41
N GLN A 166 -2.00 -11.77 2.75
CA GLN A 166 -1.80 -12.43 4.03
C GLN A 166 -1.76 -11.40 5.18
N MET A 167 -1.13 -10.22 4.96
CA MET A 167 -1.19 -9.11 5.92
C MET A 167 -2.63 -8.69 6.20
N MET A 168 -3.44 -8.49 5.14
CA MET A 168 -4.83 -8.07 5.29
C MET A 168 -5.71 -9.14 5.95
N LEU A 169 -5.46 -10.42 5.68
CA LEU A 169 -6.15 -11.53 6.34
C LEU A 169 -5.73 -11.70 7.80
N GLU A 170 -4.50 -11.36 8.16
CA GLU A 170 -4.10 -11.33 9.57
C GLU A 170 -4.79 -10.17 10.31
N LEU A 171 -5.06 -9.05 9.65
CA LEU A 171 -5.92 -8.00 10.21
C LEU A 171 -7.38 -8.46 10.39
N VAL A 172 -7.86 -9.44 9.61
CA VAL A 172 -9.15 -10.10 9.86
C VAL A 172 -9.11 -10.91 11.16
N ASN A 173 -8.06 -11.73 11.35
CA ASN A 173 -7.90 -12.50 12.59
C ASN A 173 -7.78 -11.62 13.84
N GLN A 174 -7.18 -10.44 13.70
CA GLN A 174 -7.08 -9.45 14.78
C GLN A 174 -8.40 -8.70 15.05
N GLY A 175 -9.48 -9.02 14.33
CA GLY A 175 -10.79 -8.36 14.45
C GLY A 175 -10.81 -6.94 13.87
N VAL A 176 -9.78 -6.55 13.11
CA VAL A 176 -9.74 -5.23 12.47
C VAL A 176 -10.68 -5.22 11.27
N TYR A 177 -10.67 -6.25 10.42
CA TYR A 177 -11.53 -6.32 9.23
C TYR A 177 -12.33 -7.62 9.16
N THR A 178 -13.22 -7.73 8.17
CA THR A 178 -13.84 -9.01 7.78
C THR A 178 -13.24 -9.50 6.46
N HIS A 179 -13.46 -10.77 6.11
CA HIS A 179 -12.99 -11.32 4.84
C HIS A 179 -13.62 -10.58 3.65
N GLU A 180 -14.92 -10.28 3.74
CA GLU A 180 -15.67 -9.53 2.73
C GLU A 180 -15.06 -8.16 2.51
N PHE A 181 -14.65 -7.49 3.59
CA PHE A 181 -13.99 -6.19 3.53
C PHE A 181 -12.64 -6.26 2.80
N VAL A 182 -11.84 -7.31 3.05
CA VAL A 182 -10.56 -7.51 2.33
C VAL A 182 -10.81 -7.73 0.84
N VAL A 183 -11.80 -8.57 0.49
CA VAL A 183 -12.19 -8.80 -0.92
C VAL A 183 -12.68 -7.50 -1.56
N GLU A 184 -13.49 -6.72 -0.86
CA GLU A 184 -13.97 -5.44 -1.36
C GLU A 184 -12.81 -4.50 -1.67
N LYS A 185 -11.94 -4.24 -0.69
CA LYS A 185 -10.90 -3.20 -0.80
C LYS A 185 -9.72 -3.59 -1.69
N MET A 186 -9.47 -4.88 -1.90
CA MET A 186 -8.37 -5.37 -2.74
C MET A 186 -8.81 -5.86 -4.12
N CYS A 187 -10.10 -6.12 -4.35
CA CYS A 187 -10.61 -6.62 -5.63
C CYS A 187 -11.74 -5.75 -6.20
N HIS A 188 -12.87 -5.63 -5.49
CA HIS A 188 -14.08 -4.98 -6.00
C HIS A 188 -13.89 -3.47 -6.21
N ALA A 189 -13.44 -2.78 -5.17
CA ALA A 189 -13.26 -1.34 -5.19
C ALA A 189 -12.20 -0.89 -6.22
N PRO A 190 -11.04 -1.55 -6.38
CA PRO A 190 -10.12 -1.26 -7.48
C PRO A 190 -10.75 -1.37 -8.87
N VAL A 191 -11.50 -2.44 -9.15
CA VAL A 191 -12.10 -2.60 -10.49
C VAL A 191 -13.22 -1.59 -10.74
N THR A 192 -13.97 -1.21 -9.73
CA THR A 192 -14.96 -0.13 -9.82
C THR A 192 -14.30 1.22 -10.05
N LEU A 193 -13.29 1.58 -9.23
CA LEU A 193 -12.56 2.85 -9.33
C LEU A 193 -11.90 3.00 -10.70
N PHE A 194 -11.13 2.01 -11.13
CA PHE A 194 -10.44 2.11 -12.41
C PHE A 194 -11.34 1.78 -13.61
N LYS A 195 -12.59 1.36 -13.37
CA LYS A 195 -13.53 0.91 -14.39
C LYS A 195 -13.00 -0.29 -15.20
N ILE A 196 -12.34 -1.23 -14.54
CA ILE A 196 -11.76 -2.42 -15.17
C ILE A 196 -12.89 -3.38 -15.58
N LYS A 197 -12.84 -3.82 -16.83
CA LYS A 197 -13.87 -4.67 -17.43
C LYS A 197 -13.67 -6.15 -17.08
N GLY A 198 -14.75 -6.78 -16.58
CA GLY A 198 -14.85 -8.23 -16.47
C GLY A 198 -13.87 -8.89 -15.48
N ARG A 199 -13.41 -8.17 -14.45
CA ARG A 199 -12.49 -8.68 -13.40
C ARG A 199 -12.93 -8.25 -12.01
N GLY A 200 -12.27 -8.77 -10.98
CA GLY A 200 -12.46 -8.35 -9.59
C GLY A 200 -13.70 -8.92 -8.90
N TYR A 201 -14.57 -9.64 -9.60
CA TYR A 201 -15.75 -10.33 -9.06
C TYR A 201 -15.82 -11.76 -9.55
N ILE A 202 -16.37 -12.65 -8.72
CA ILE A 202 -16.72 -14.03 -9.12
C ILE A 202 -18.14 -13.99 -9.70
N ARG A 203 -18.23 -13.79 -11.02
CA ARG A 203 -19.50 -13.66 -11.77
C ARG A 203 -19.40 -14.37 -13.11
N GLU A 204 -20.53 -14.85 -13.62
CA GLU A 204 -20.59 -15.40 -14.97
C GLU A 204 -20.12 -14.36 -16.00
N GLY A 205 -19.33 -14.82 -16.99
CA GLY A 205 -18.75 -13.97 -18.03
C GLY A 205 -17.52 -13.16 -17.63
N TYR A 206 -17.09 -13.18 -16.36
CA TYR A 206 -15.86 -12.52 -15.92
C TYR A 206 -14.64 -13.43 -16.12
N TYR A 207 -13.45 -12.83 -16.21
CA TYR A 207 -12.21 -13.59 -16.22
C TYR A 207 -12.05 -14.37 -14.91
N ALA A 208 -11.64 -15.63 -15.02
CA ALA A 208 -11.36 -16.50 -13.87
C ALA A 208 -10.00 -16.17 -13.23
N ASP A 209 -9.91 -14.97 -12.67
CA ASP A 209 -8.81 -14.55 -11.80
C ASP A 209 -9.18 -14.87 -10.36
N LEU A 210 -8.60 -15.93 -9.80
CA LEU A 210 -9.02 -16.50 -8.54
C LEU A 210 -7.82 -16.84 -7.67
N VAL A 211 -7.99 -16.72 -6.36
CA VAL A 211 -7.00 -17.17 -5.37
C VAL A 211 -7.67 -18.13 -4.40
N LEU A 212 -7.00 -19.25 -4.13
CA LEU A 212 -7.39 -20.20 -3.09
C LEU A 212 -6.46 -20.01 -1.90
N VAL A 213 -7.05 -19.65 -0.75
CA VAL A 213 -6.34 -19.39 0.49
C VAL A 213 -6.66 -20.49 1.50
N ASN A 214 -5.65 -21.01 2.17
CA ASN A 214 -5.80 -21.93 3.29
C ASN A 214 -5.64 -21.18 4.62
N PRO A 215 -6.71 -21.02 5.42
CA PRO A 215 -6.67 -20.29 6.69
C PRO A 215 -6.14 -21.13 7.87
N ARG A 216 -5.74 -22.39 7.63
CA ARG A 216 -5.30 -23.34 8.67
C ARG A 216 -3.86 -23.80 8.46
N LYS A 217 -3.10 -23.10 7.62
CA LYS A 217 -1.72 -23.42 7.31
C LYS A 217 -0.85 -22.22 7.60
N SER A 218 -0.36 -22.17 8.85
CA SER A 218 0.57 -21.14 9.30
C SER A 218 1.97 -21.37 8.74
N TYR A 219 2.67 -20.29 8.41
CA TYR A 219 4.07 -20.33 8.01
C TYR A 219 4.80 -19.05 8.44
N LYS A 220 6.10 -19.19 8.66
CA LYS A 220 7.00 -18.07 8.93
C LYS A 220 7.61 -17.57 7.64
N VAL A 221 7.60 -16.26 7.42
CA VAL A 221 8.31 -15.63 6.30
C VAL A 221 9.81 -15.83 6.52
N ALA A 222 10.46 -16.46 5.56
CA ALA A 222 11.89 -16.76 5.58
C ALA A 222 12.50 -16.35 4.25
N THR A 223 13.79 -15.99 4.25
CA THR A 223 14.51 -15.59 3.03
C THR A 223 14.38 -16.61 1.91
N SER A 224 14.36 -17.91 2.23
CA SER A 224 14.21 -19.00 1.27
C SER A 224 12.84 -19.08 0.59
N THR A 225 11.81 -18.42 1.13
CA THR A 225 10.45 -18.38 0.56
C THR A 225 10.15 -17.08 -0.19
N ILE A 226 11.11 -16.15 -0.23
CA ILE A 226 10.98 -14.87 -0.92
C ILE A 226 11.18 -15.06 -2.42
N LEU A 227 10.24 -14.53 -3.20
CA LEU A 227 10.26 -14.63 -4.66
C LEU A 227 10.74 -13.35 -5.36
N TYR A 228 10.95 -12.28 -4.59
CA TYR A 228 11.40 -11.01 -5.14
C TYR A 228 12.84 -11.11 -5.65
N LYS A 229 13.10 -10.49 -6.80
CA LYS A 229 14.46 -10.40 -7.35
C LYS A 229 15.45 -9.72 -6.38
N CYS A 230 14.98 -8.80 -5.53
CA CYS A 230 15.83 -8.14 -4.54
C CYS A 230 16.18 -9.03 -3.33
N GLY A 231 15.54 -10.19 -3.15
CA GLY A 231 15.96 -11.22 -2.20
C GLY A 231 15.69 -10.96 -0.71
N TRP A 232 14.89 -9.95 -0.36
CA TRP A 232 14.55 -9.62 1.03
C TRP A 232 13.10 -9.16 1.18
N SER A 233 12.58 -9.13 2.42
CA SER A 233 11.24 -8.64 2.75
C SER A 233 11.27 -7.90 4.09
N PRO A 234 10.52 -6.80 4.29
CA PRO A 234 10.37 -6.19 5.62
C PRO A 234 9.62 -7.10 6.61
N LEU A 235 8.99 -8.17 6.12
CA LEU A 235 8.19 -9.12 6.90
C LEU A 235 8.97 -10.39 7.26
N GLU A 236 10.27 -10.47 6.98
CA GLU A 236 11.08 -11.61 7.39
C GLU A 236 10.97 -11.85 8.90
N GLY A 237 10.67 -13.09 9.29
CA GLY A 237 10.44 -13.47 10.68
C GLY A 237 8.99 -13.37 11.13
N GLU A 238 8.12 -12.63 10.42
CA GLU A 238 6.69 -12.60 10.69
C GLU A 238 6.05 -13.96 10.40
N THR A 239 5.00 -14.31 11.15
CA THR A 239 4.26 -15.56 10.97
C THR A 239 2.85 -15.23 10.50
N PHE A 240 2.47 -15.74 9.34
CA PHE A 240 1.10 -15.61 8.81
C PHE A 240 0.33 -16.89 9.05
N SER A 241 -0.90 -16.75 9.52
CA SER A 241 -1.86 -17.84 9.71
C SER A 241 -2.42 -18.41 8.38
N HIS A 242 -2.37 -17.61 7.31
CA HIS A 242 -2.93 -17.91 6.00
C HIS A 242 -1.83 -18.20 4.99
N THR A 243 -1.99 -19.26 4.20
CA THR A 243 -1.13 -19.57 3.04
C THR A 243 -1.93 -19.47 1.74
N ILE A 244 -1.30 -18.95 0.68
CA ILE A 244 -1.86 -19.03 -0.67
C ILE A 244 -1.59 -20.44 -1.21
N GLU A 245 -2.63 -21.20 -1.51
CA GLU A 245 -2.48 -22.53 -2.10
C GLU A 245 -2.41 -22.48 -3.61
N LYS A 246 -3.34 -21.75 -4.23
CA LYS A 246 -3.45 -21.69 -5.68
C LYS A 246 -3.77 -20.28 -6.16
N THR A 247 -3.24 -19.93 -7.32
CA THR A 247 -3.61 -18.71 -8.03
C THR A 247 -3.92 -19.04 -9.46
N PHE A 248 -5.06 -18.54 -9.94
CA PHE A 248 -5.50 -18.64 -11.31
C PHE A 248 -5.51 -17.26 -11.94
N VAL A 249 -4.98 -17.16 -13.16
CA VAL A 249 -5.03 -15.95 -13.98
C VAL A 249 -5.67 -16.31 -15.30
N ASN A 250 -6.78 -15.64 -15.64
CA ASN A 250 -7.54 -15.92 -16.85
C ASN A 250 -7.91 -17.42 -17.01
N GLY A 251 -8.22 -18.09 -15.89
CA GLY A 251 -8.58 -19.52 -15.82
C GLY A 251 -7.41 -20.50 -15.87
N ARG A 252 -6.16 -20.01 -15.96
CA ARG A 252 -4.95 -20.84 -15.95
C ARG A 252 -4.37 -20.90 -14.55
N LEU A 253 -4.06 -22.10 -14.05
CA LEU A 253 -3.35 -22.28 -12.79
C LEU A 253 -1.91 -21.81 -12.95
N VAL A 254 -1.55 -20.68 -12.34
CA VAL A 254 -0.22 -20.07 -12.45
C VAL A 254 0.67 -20.34 -11.23
N PHE A 255 0.05 -20.68 -10.10
CA PHE A 255 0.75 -21.01 -8.86
C PHE A 255 0.02 -22.15 -8.15
N ASP A 256 0.77 -23.16 -7.70
CA ASP A 256 0.27 -24.30 -6.91
C ASP A 256 1.29 -24.69 -5.83
N GLY A 257 1.01 -24.33 -4.59
CA GLY A 257 1.76 -24.80 -3.42
C GLY A 257 3.26 -24.51 -3.42
N GLY A 258 3.71 -23.44 -4.09
CA GLY A 258 5.14 -23.09 -4.25
C GLY A 258 5.68 -23.34 -5.66
N THR A 259 4.94 -24.04 -6.50
CA THR A 259 5.31 -24.31 -7.90
C THR A 259 4.67 -23.27 -8.82
N PHE A 260 5.46 -22.70 -9.74
CA PHE A 260 4.98 -21.75 -10.74
C PHE A 260 4.83 -22.43 -12.11
N SER A 261 3.77 -22.08 -12.82
CA SER A 261 3.64 -22.43 -14.24
C SER A 261 4.64 -21.62 -15.07
N SER A 262 5.19 -22.23 -16.12
CA SER A 262 5.99 -21.52 -17.13
C SER A 262 5.13 -20.78 -18.17
N GLU A 263 3.80 -20.98 -18.15
CA GLU A 263 2.88 -20.32 -19.07
C GLU A 263 2.67 -18.84 -18.71
N ILE A 264 2.72 -17.97 -19.71
CA ILE A 264 2.35 -16.55 -19.56
C ILE A 264 0.82 -16.45 -19.74
N ALA A 265 0.10 -16.38 -18.62
CA ALA A 265 -1.36 -16.27 -18.63
C ALA A 265 -1.88 -14.82 -18.63
N GLY A 266 -1.00 -13.83 -18.42
CA GLY A 266 -1.38 -12.42 -18.27
C GLY A 266 -1.95 -11.79 -19.55
N LYS A 267 -2.92 -10.89 -19.37
CA LYS A 267 -3.48 -10.05 -20.44
C LYS A 267 -3.57 -8.60 -19.97
N PRO A 268 -3.46 -7.62 -20.88
CA PRO A 268 -3.73 -6.22 -20.55
C PRO A 268 -5.11 -6.04 -19.92
N LEU A 269 -5.24 -5.06 -19.02
CA LEU A 269 -6.53 -4.65 -18.49
C LEU A 269 -7.27 -3.81 -19.53
N GLU A 270 -8.56 -4.08 -19.70
CA GLU A 270 -9.48 -3.24 -20.47
C GLU A 270 -10.26 -2.35 -19.50
N PHE A 271 -10.50 -1.10 -19.89
CA PHE A 271 -11.19 -0.10 -19.07
C PHE A 271 -12.45 0.39 -19.78
N ASN A 272 -13.60 0.39 -19.09
CA ASN A 272 -14.86 0.98 -19.56
C ASN A 272 -14.73 2.50 -19.46
N ARG A 273 -14.32 3.15 -20.56
CA ARG A 273 -14.20 4.61 -20.63
C ARG A 273 -15.47 5.25 -21.15
#